data_AF-A0A847XHZ4-F1
#
_entry.id   AF-A0A847XHZ4-F1
#
_cell.length_a   1.000
_cell.length_b   1.000
_cell.length_c   1.000
_cell.angle_alpha   90.00
_cell.angle_beta   90.00
_cell.angle_gamma   90.00
#
_symmetry.space_group_name_H-M   'P 1'
#
loop_
_entity.id
_entity.type
_entity.pdbx_description
1 polymer ?
#
loop_
_entity_poly.entity_id
_entity_poly.type
_entity_poly.pdbx_seq_one_letter_code
_entity_poly.pdbx_strand_id
1 'polypeptide(L)'
;LFFEFMYEVYREKIIIGNLKFDNSDTRIFLKNKSEQSEKVANFTSQTKKRLAGAYKTYLKEANLIIEEKNTITIKKPILDINLENEMKNNDLYPYLRVFLGE
;
A
#
# COMPACT_ATOMS: atom_id res chain seq x y z
N LEU A 1 -3.37 -7.79 6.29
CA LEU A 1 -1.96 -7.55 5.90
C LEU A 1 -1.80 -6.60 4.71
N PHE A 2 -2.26 -6.92 3.50
CA PHE A 2 -2.08 -5.99 2.37
C PHE A 2 -2.86 -4.68 2.56
N PHE A 3 -4.11 -4.75 3.02
CA PHE A 3 -4.86 -3.55 3.37
C PHE A 3 -4.16 -2.69 4.43
N GLU A 4 -3.60 -3.33 5.47
CA GLU A 4 -2.83 -2.63 6.52
C GLU A 4 -1.60 -1.95 5.92
N PHE A 5 -0.89 -2.59 5.00
CA PHE A 5 0.21 -1.96 4.26
C PHE A 5 -0.27 -0.73 3.45
N MET A 6 -1.40 -0.87 2.75
CA MET A 6 -1.99 0.24 1.99
C MET A 6 -2.36 1.42 2.90
N TYR A 7 -2.89 1.12 4.09
CA TYR A 7 -3.38 2.10 5.03
C TYR A 7 -2.26 2.77 5.85
N GLU A 8 -1.27 1.98 6.29
CA GLU A 8 -0.16 2.45 7.14
C GLU A 8 0.96 3.08 6.32
N VAL A 9 1.24 2.60 5.10
CA VAL A 9 2.43 3.03 4.32
C VAL A 9 2.06 3.83 3.08
N TYR A 10 1.23 3.26 2.20
CA TYR A 10 0.91 3.89 0.92
C TYR A 10 0.14 5.21 1.13
N ARG A 11 -0.93 5.15 1.93
CA ARG A 11 -1.74 6.31 2.29
C ARG A 11 -0.92 7.40 3.01
N GLU A 12 -0.05 7.01 3.95
CA GLU A 12 0.82 7.95 4.67
C GLU A 12 1.75 8.72 3.71
N LYS A 13 2.35 8.04 2.73
CA LYS A 13 3.17 8.71 1.71
C LYS A 13 2.40 9.72 0.87
N ILE A 14 1.13 9.44 0.56
CA ILE A 14 0.24 10.41 -0.11
C ILE A 14 0.00 11.62 0.80
N ILE A 15 -0.32 11.39 2.07
CA ILE A 15 -0.60 12.47 3.06
C ILE A 15 0.61 13.38 3.25
N ILE A 16 1.80 12.79 3.39
CA ILE A 16 3.06 13.54 3.59
C ILE A 16 3.51 14.22 2.28
N GLY A 17 3.03 13.77 1.12
CA GLY A 17 3.48 14.21 -0.19
C GLY A 17 4.81 13.62 -0.64
N ASN A 18 5.39 12.68 0.13
CA ASN A 18 6.57 11.93 -0.29
C ASN A 18 6.16 10.77 -1.20
N LEU A 19 5.96 11.07 -2.48
CA LEU A 19 5.52 10.10 -3.48
C LEU A 19 6.61 9.12 -3.91
N LYS A 20 7.83 9.17 -3.35
CA LYS A 20 8.85 8.18 -3.67
C LYS A 20 8.52 6.83 -2.98
N PHE A 21 8.49 5.77 -3.78
CA PHE A 21 8.35 4.40 -3.30
C PHE A 21 9.70 3.68 -3.32
N ASP A 22 10.14 3.20 -2.17
CA ASP A 22 11.37 2.43 -2.03
C ASP A 22 11.03 0.98 -1.65
N ASN A 23 11.79 0.02 -2.17
CA ASN A 23 11.59 -1.40 -1.81
C ASN A 23 11.75 -1.66 -0.29
N SER A 24 12.38 -0.73 0.45
CA SER A 24 12.47 -0.77 1.92
C SER A 24 11.14 -0.53 2.60
N ASP A 25 10.21 0.23 2.01
CA ASP A 25 8.93 0.58 2.63
C ASP A 25 8.15 -0.69 3.03
N THR A 26 8.02 -1.64 2.10
CA THR A 26 7.35 -2.92 2.37
C THR A 26 8.13 -3.80 3.34
N ARG A 27 9.47 -3.74 3.33
CA ARG A 27 10.29 -4.52 4.26
C ARG A 27 10.17 -3.99 5.69
N ILE A 28 10.18 -2.67 5.86
CA ILE A 28 10.00 -2.01 7.16
C ILE A 28 8.61 -2.32 7.69
N PHE A 29 7.57 -2.22 6.86
CA PHE A 29 6.21 -2.63 7.24
C PHE A 29 6.17 -4.08 7.74
N LEU A 30 6.68 -5.05 6.98
CA LEU A 30 6.65 -6.45 7.39
C LEU A 30 7.47 -6.72 8.65
N LYS A 31 8.57 -5.97 8.86
CA LYS A 31 9.37 -6.04 10.09
C LYS A 31 8.54 -5.55 11.28
N ASN A 32 8.01 -4.33 11.21
CA ASN A 32 7.20 -3.73 12.28
C ASN A 32 5.96 -4.59 12.56
N LYS A 33 5.32 -5.13 11.52
CA LYS A 33 4.16 -6.01 11.67
C LYS A 33 4.50 -7.36 12.31
N SER A 34 5.75 -7.83 12.19
CA SER A 34 6.22 -9.02 12.90
C SER A 34 6.30 -8.79 14.41
N GLU A 35 6.54 -7.56 14.85
CA GLU A 35 6.59 -7.21 16.29
C GLU A 35 5.18 -7.09 16.89
N GLN A 36 4.18 -6.77 16.06
CA GLN A 36 2.78 -6.58 16.47
C GLN A 36 1.90 -7.82 16.28
N SER A 37 2.33 -8.80 15.48
CA SER A 37 1.52 -9.96 15.11
C SER A 37 2.35 -11.24 15.12
N GLU A 38 2.02 -12.15 16.04
CA GLU A 38 2.65 -13.47 16.13
C GLU A 38 2.56 -14.26 14.81
N LYS A 39 1.42 -14.15 14.10
CA LYS A 39 1.24 -14.74 12.78
C LYS A 39 2.28 -14.27 11.78
N VAL A 40 2.56 -12.96 11.74
CA VAL A 40 3.54 -12.37 10.82
C VAL A 40 4.98 -12.62 11.32
N ALA A 41 5.18 -12.67 12.64
CA ALA A 41 6.45 -13.05 13.26
C ALA A 41 6.92 -14.42 12.77
N ASN A 42 6.00 -15.38 12.74
CA ASN A 42 6.24 -16.76 12.31
C ASN A 42 6.48 -16.93 10.81
N PHE A 43 6.36 -15.88 9.99
CA PHE A 43 6.70 -15.97 8.57
C PHE A 43 8.21 -16.05 8.36
N THR A 44 8.62 -16.99 7.51
CA THR A 44 10.03 -17.09 7.09
C THR A 44 10.48 -15.83 6.32
N SER A 45 11.79 -15.58 6.31
CA SER A 45 12.39 -14.52 5.50
C SER A 45 12.02 -14.63 4.01
N GLN A 46 11.92 -15.86 3.49
CA GLN A 46 11.51 -16.12 2.11
C GLN A 46 10.05 -15.72 1.86
N THR A 47 9.14 -16.02 2.80
CA THR A 47 7.74 -15.60 2.73
C THR A 47 7.62 -14.07 2.75
N LYS A 48 8.35 -13.38 3.64
CA LYS A 48 8.37 -11.92 3.71
C LYS A 48 8.89 -11.30 2.41
N LYS A 49 9.94 -11.88 1.80
CA LYS A 49 10.47 -11.44 0.49
C LYS A 49 9.45 -11.62 -0.63
N ARG A 50 8.72 -12.74 -0.66
CA ARG A 50 7.64 -12.99 -1.63
C ARG A 50 6.49 -12.00 -1.48
N LEU A 51 6.06 -11.73 -0.24
CA LEU A 51 5.03 -10.73 0.04
C LEU A 51 5.46 -9.33 -0.43
N ALA A 52 6.70 -8.93 -0.15
CA ALA A 52 7.20 -7.63 -0.60
C ALA A 52 7.18 -7.48 -2.12
N GLY A 53 7.55 -8.54 -2.85
CA GLY A 53 7.44 -8.59 -4.31
C GLY A 53 5.99 -8.49 -4.80
N ALA A 54 5.11 -9.32 -4.23
CA ALA A 54 3.69 -9.33 -4.59
C ALA A 54 3.02 -7.96 -4.40
N TYR A 55 3.32 -7.27 -3.29
CA TYR A 55 2.73 -5.96 -3.00
C TYR A 55 3.17 -4.92 -4.04
N LYS A 56 4.45 -4.92 -4.42
CA LYS A 56 4.94 -4.05 -5.51
C LYS A 56 4.22 -4.38 -6.83
N THR A 57 4.06 -5.67 -7.16
CA THR A 57 3.36 -6.09 -8.39
C THR A 57 1.92 -5.59 -8.40
N TYR A 58 1.17 -5.75 -7.30
CA TYR A 58 -0.22 -5.28 -7.22
C TYR A 58 -0.33 -3.77 -7.41
N LEU A 59 0.54 -3.00 -6.76
CA LEU A 59 0.58 -1.54 -6.94
C LEU A 59 0.88 -1.16 -8.39
N LYS A 60 1.82 -1.87 -9.04
CA LYS A 60 2.23 -1.60 -10.42
C LYS A 60 1.10 -1.92 -11.41
N GLU A 61 0.49 -3.09 -11.29
CA GLU A 61 -0.61 -3.53 -12.17
C GLU A 61 -1.84 -2.65 -12.01
N ALA A 62 -2.11 -2.14 -10.81
CA ALA A 62 -3.17 -1.18 -10.53
C ALA A 62 -2.82 0.28 -10.92
N ASN A 63 -1.65 0.53 -11.52
CA ASN A 63 -1.16 1.86 -11.89
C ASN A 63 -1.07 2.85 -10.70
N LEU A 64 -0.91 2.33 -9.48
CA LEU A 64 -0.72 3.10 -8.25
C LEU A 64 0.74 3.47 -8.02
N ILE A 65 1.66 2.80 -8.71
CA ILE A 65 3.07 3.18 -8.82
C ILE A 65 3.52 3.14 -10.28
N ILE A 66 4.45 4.01 -10.64
CA ILE A 66 5.11 4.05 -11.94
C ILE A 66 6.62 3.86 -11.73
N GLU A 67 7.24 3.05 -12.59
CA GLU A 67 8.68 2.77 -12.55
C GLU A 67 9.36 3.41 -13.76
N GLU A 68 10.16 4.45 -13.53
CA GLU A 68 10.86 5.23 -14.54
C GLU A 68 12.33 5.38 -14.17
N LYS A 69 13.26 5.03 -15.08
CA LYS A 69 14.70 5.31 -14.95
C LYS A 69 15.28 4.99 -13.55
N ASN A 70 14.94 3.81 -13.01
CA ASN A 70 15.30 3.31 -11.67
C ASN A 70 14.64 3.99 -10.46
N THR A 71 13.65 4.85 -10.69
CA THR A 71 12.82 5.43 -9.62
C THR A 71 11.42 4.85 -9.67
N ILE A 72 10.82 4.65 -8.50
CA ILE A 72 9.43 4.22 -8.39
C ILE A 72 8.68 5.35 -7.68
N THR A 73 7.61 5.82 -8.31
CA THR A 73 6.82 6.96 -7.83
C THR A 73 5.37 6.52 -7.64
N ILE A 74 4.80 6.88 -6.49
CA ILE A 74 3.38 6.72 -6.18
C ILE A 74 2.57 7.68 -7.04
N LYS A 75 1.55 7.13 -7.69
CA LYS A 75 0.54 7.88 -8.41
C LYS A 75 -0.76 7.77 -7.64
N LYS A 76 -1.24 8.90 -7.11
CA LYS A 76 -2.57 8.98 -6.52
C LYS A 76 -3.61 8.72 -7.63
N PRO A 77 -4.51 7.73 -7.48
CA PRO A 77 -5.51 7.45 -8.48
C PRO A 77 -6.56 8.56 -8.52
N ILE A 78 -7.13 8.78 -9.70
CA ILE A 78 -8.34 9.61 -9.88
C ILE A 78 -9.52 8.66 -9.79
N LEU A 79 -10.41 8.89 -8.82
CA LEU A 79 -11.61 8.07 -8.63
C LEU A 79 -12.81 8.75 -9.28
N ASP A 80 -13.67 7.93 -9.90
CA ASP A 80 -14.97 8.38 -10.39
C ASP A 80 -15.87 8.74 -9.20
N ILE A 81 -16.63 9.83 -9.32
CA ILE A 81 -17.53 10.33 -8.26
C ILE A 81 -18.59 9.28 -7.88
N ASN A 82 -19.09 8.50 -8.84
CA ASN A 82 -20.09 7.47 -8.55
C ASN A 82 -19.45 6.31 -7.78
N LEU A 83 -18.22 5.93 -8.14
CA LEU A 83 -17.46 4.92 -7.40
C LEU A 83 -17.21 5.37 -5.96
N GLU A 84 -16.84 6.63 -5.75
CA GLU A 84 -16.65 7.19 -4.41
C GLU A 84 -17.94 7.11 -3.58
N ASN A 85 -19.07 7.50 -4.15
CA ASN A 85 -20.37 7.46 -3.47
C ASN A 85 -20.80 6.03 -3.15
N GLU A 86 -20.65 5.09 -4.09
CA GLU A 86 -20.93 3.67 -3.85
C GLU A 86 -20.06 3.11 -2.73
N MET A 87 -18.77 3.44 -2.70
CA MET A 87 -17.88 2.99 -1.62
C MET A 87 -18.28 3.56 -0.26
N LYS A 88 -18.76 4.82 -0.19
CA LYS A 88 -19.26 5.42 1.06
C LYS A 88 -20.54 4.74 1.55
N ASN A 89 -21.45 4.41 0.64
CA ASN A 89 -22.74 3.80 0.98
C ASN A 89 -22.65 2.34 1.42
N ASN A 90 -21.58 1.64 1.03
CA ASN A 90 -21.38 0.21 1.32
C ASN A 90 -20.35 -0.05 2.45
N ASP A 91 -20.13 0.91 3.36
CA ASP A 91 -19.14 0.82 4.45
C ASP A 91 -17.68 0.57 4.00
N LEU A 92 -17.35 0.89 2.74
CA LEU A 92 -16.00 0.74 2.18
C LEU A 92 -15.13 1.99 2.41
N TYR A 93 -15.55 2.88 3.30
CA TYR A 93 -14.86 4.13 3.60
C TYR A 93 -13.37 3.95 3.98
N PRO A 94 -12.96 2.92 4.76
CA PRO A 94 -11.53 2.70 5.05
C PRO A 94 -10.68 2.44 3.80
N TYR A 95 -11.25 1.81 2.76
CA TYR A 95 -10.58 1.60 1.48
C TYR A 95 -10.53 2.87 0.65
N LEU A 96 -11.57 3.68 0.68
CA LEU A 96 -11.59 4.96 0.00
C LEU A 96 -10.49 5.90 0.55
N ARG A 97 -10.34 5.94 1.88
CA ARG A 97 -9.31 6.72 2.59
C ARG A 97 -7.88 6.42 2.14
N VAL A 98 -7.60 5.17 1.79
CA VAL A 98 -6.29 4.76 1.24
C VAL A 98 -5.97 5.52 -0.04
N PHE A 99 -6.95 5.64 -0.94
CA PHE A 99 -6.77 6.26 -2.25
C PHE A 99 -6.84 7.78 -2.19
N LEU A 100 -7.69 8.32 -1.32
CA LEU A 100 -7.82 9.77 -1.13
C LEU A 100 -6.64 10.37 -0.35
N GLY A 101 -5.99 9.60 0.52
CA GLY A 101 -4.99 10.14 1.45
C GLY A 101 -5.65 10.90 2.59
N GLU A 102 -6.74 10.37 3.15
CA GLU A 102 -7.54 10.99 4.25
C GLU A 102 -7.57 10.11 5.47
#